data_AF-H2XYK7-F1
#
_entry.id   AF-H2XYK7-F1
#
_cell.length_a   1.000
_cell.length_b   1.000
_cell.length_c   1.000
_cell.angle_alpha   90.00
_cell.angle_beta   90.00
_cell.angle_gamma   90.00
#
_symmetry.space_group_name_H-M   'P 1'
#
loop_
_entity.id
_entity.type
_entity.pdbx_description
1 polymer ?
#
loop_
_entity_poly.entity_id
_entity_poly.type
_entity_poly.pdbx_seq_one_letter_code
_entity_poly.pdbx_strand_id
1 'polypeptide(L)'
;MHNVPFPTSQRPRVQYQMSPMHTTIITRPQITPIPLSGASFLALLDDLGPENTLTLLVLALTEHKIVIHSLRPAEITCVAEALITLLFPFKWQCTYVPLCPLEMGYVMEAPCPFIVGVDSRYFDIYEPPSDVACVNLDTNSITMMEEKKSISWKLLPKKPAKLLKSTLQKYFKEVKECPREDSNGGTMMSLQDPDISRTERHRKIDLAIQEAVLKLTTSM
;
A
#
# COMPACT_ATOMS: atom_id res chain seq x y z
N MET A 1 -7.79 27.08 1.07
CA MET A 1 -8.59 25.90 0.67
C MET A 1 -9.95 25.76 1.36
N HIS A 2 -10.25 26.50 2.45
CA HIS A 2 -11.51 26.32 3.20
C HIS A 2 -12.82 26.69 2.46
N ASN A 3 -12.76 27.42 1.33
CA ASN A 3 -13.94 27.92 0.61
C ASN A 3 -14.26 27.13 -0.68
N VAL A 4 -13.52 26.05 -0.99
CA VAL A 4 -13.76 25.24 -2.18
C VAL A 4 -14.74 24.11 -1.83
N PRO A 5 -15.92 24.02 -2.45
CA PRO A 5 -16.87 22.96 -2.14
C PRO A 5 -16.33 21.60 -2.59
N PHE A 6 -16.62 20.54 -1.83
CA PHE A 6 -16.32 19.17 -2.25
C PHE A 6 -17.12 18.79 -3.51
N PRO A 7 -16.53 18.02 -4.44
CA PRO A 7 -17.27 17.48 -5.58
C PRO A 7 -18.45 16.61 -5.13
N THR A 8 -19.62 16.84 -5.72
CA THR A 8 -20.86 16.10 -5.40
C THR A 8 -21.35 15.29 -6.60
N SER A 9 -22.39 14.46 -6.43
CA SER A 9 -23.06 13.80 -7.57
C SER A 9 -23.56 14.79 -8.63
N GLN A 10 -24.03 15.96 -8.19
CA GLN A 10 -24.61 16.99 -9.06
C GLN A 10 -23.54 17.91 -9.66
N ARG A 11 -22.41 18.09 -8.96
CA ARG A 11 -21.23 18.84 -9.42
C ARG A 11 -19.99 17.98 -9.25
N PRO A 12 -19.76 17.00 -10.16
CA PRO A 12 -18.69 16.02 -10.01
C PRO A 12 -17.31 16.59 -10.31
N ARG A 13 -17.22 17.81 -10.86
CA ARG A 13 -15.97 18.51 -11.16
C ARG A 13 -16.04 19.90 -10.58
N VAL A 14 -15.06 20.25 -9.74
CA VAL A 14 -14.91 21.56 -9.12
C VAL A 14 -13.58 22.13 -9.61
N GLN A 15 -13.64 23.23 -10.34
CA GLN A 15 -12.46 23.94 -10.79
C GLN A 15 -11.98 24.87 -9.66
N TYR A 16 -10.72 24.74 -9.27
CA TYR A 16 -10.07 25.59 -8.30
C TYR A 16 -8.88 26.30 -8.95
N GLN A 17 -8.93 27.64 -8.96
CA GLN A 17 -7.83 28.45 -9.47
C GLN A 17 -6.88 28.77 -8.31
N MET A 18 -5.67 28.21 -8.36
CA MET A 18 -4.63 28.45 -7.34
C MET A 18 -3.84 29.73 -7.65
N SER A 19 -3.65 30.04 -8.93
CA SER A 19 -3.07 31.29 -9.43
C SER A 19 -3.65 31.65 -10.80
N PRO A 20 -3.43 32.86 -11.34
CA PRO A 20 -3.92 33.25 -12.67
C PRO A 20 -3.55 32.27 -13.79
N MET A 21 -2.40 31.59 -13.65
CA MET A 21 -1.88 30.62 -14.63
C MET A 21 -2.09 29.16 -14.24
N HIS A 22 -2.57 28.89 -13.01
CA HIS A 22 -2.67 27.53 -12.49
C HIS A 22 -4.06 27.22 -11.97
N THR A 23 -4.75 26.37 -12.72
CA THR A 23 -6.09 25.90 -12.44
C THR A 23 -6.08 24.38 -12.28
N THR A 24 -6.61 23.89 -11.16
CA THR A 24 -6.75 22.47 -10.88
C THR A 24 -8.22 22.07 -10.91
N ILE A 25 -8.53 20.91 -11.49
CA ILE A 25 -9.89 20.36 -11.46
C ILE A 25 -9.93 19.24 -10.43
N ILE A 26 -10.71 19.43 -9.37
CA ILE A 26 -10.98 18.41 -8.36
C ILE A 26 -12.20 17.62 -8.84
N THR A 27 -12.04 16.32 -9.04
CA THR A 27 -13.11 15.46 -9.54
C THR A 27 -13.58 14.53 -8.43
N ARG A 28 -14.88 14.26 -8.38
CA ARG A 28 -15.44 13.25 -7.48
C ARG A 28 -14.83 11.88 -7.82
N PRO A 29 -14.32 11.13 -6.83
CA PRO A 29 -13.87 9.76 -7.07
C PRO A 29 -15.01 8.93 -7.67
N GLN A 30 -14.70 8.07 -8.65
CA GLN A 30 -15.68 7.13 -9.16
C GLN A 30 -16.04 6.13 -8.05
N ILE A 31 -17.34 5.89 -7.83
CA ILE A 31 -17.77 4.85 -6.91
C ILE A 31 -17.65 3.52 -7.67
N THR A 32 -16.63 2.74 -7.32
CA THR A 32 -16.43 1.38 -7.83
C THR A 32 -16.78 0.35 -6.76
N PRO A 33 -17.20 -0.88 -7.13
CA PRO A 33 -17.46 -1.95 -6.16
C PRO A 33 -16.22 -2.37 -5.36
N ILE A 34 -15.04 -2.16 -5.96
CA ILE A 34 -13.73 -2.40 -5.36
C ILE A 34 -13.18 -1.05 -4.87
N PRO A 35 -12.61 -0.96 -3.65
CA PRO A 35 -12.08 0.29 -3.13
C PRO A 35 -10.93 0.81 -4.01
N LEU A 36 -10.97 2.11 -4.33
CA LEU A 36 -9.83 2.80 -4.92
C LEU A 36 -8.82 3.06 -3.81
N SER A 37 -7.59 2.58 -3.97
CA SER A 37 -6.50 2.95 -3.06
C SER A 37 -5.94 4.31 -3.47
N GLY A 38 -5.62 5.16 -2.49
CA GLY A 38 -4.74 6.30 -2.70
C GLY A 38 -3.26 5.87 -2.83
N ALA A 39 -2.95 4.62 -2.51
CA ALA A 39 -1.63 4.03 -2.58
C ALA A 39 -1.47 3.12 -3.79
N SER A 40 -0.22 2.87 -4.17
CA SER A 40 0.12 2.08 -5.34
C SER A 40 0.48 0.65 -4.95
N PHE A 41 -0.22 -0.35 -5.47
CA PHE A 41 0.21 -1.75 -5.29
C PHE A 41 1.50 -2.04 -6.06
N LEU A 42 1.83 -1.23 -7.06
CA LEU A 42 3.13 -1.31 -7.72
C LEU A 42 4.27 -0.86 -6.81
N ALA A 43 4.08 0.19 -6.02
CA ALA A 43 5.06 0.61 -5.01
C ALA A 43 5.24 -0.49 -3.96
N LEU A 44 4.14 -1.05 -3.43
CA LEU A 44 4.17 -2.21 -2.54
C LEU A 44 4.98 -3.38 -3.12
N LEU A 45 4.75 -3.70 -4.40
CA LEU A 45 5.48 -4.75 -5.10
C LEU A 45 6.95 -4.40 -5.33
N ASP A 46 7.28 -3.14 -5.59
CA ASP A 46 8.67 -2.70 -5.79
C ASP A 46 9.48 -2.81 -4.50
N ASP A 47 8.87 -2.45 -3.36
CA ASP A 47 9.48 -2.45 -2.03
C ASP A 47 9.61 -3.87 -1.44
N LEU A 48 8.55 -4.69 -1.53
CA LEU A 48 8.48 -6.00 -0.87
C LEU A 48 8.58 -7.20 -1.84
N GLY A 49 8.34 -6.99 -3.12
CA GLY A 49 8.21 -8.10 -4.07
C GLY A 49 7.04 -9.04 -3.74
N PRO A 50 6.83 -10.08 -4.56
CA PRO A 50 5.63 -10.91 -4.48
C PRO A 50 5.56 -11.79 -3.22
N GLU A 51 6.67 -12.34 -2.72
CA GLU A 51 6.66 -13.25 -1.56
C GLU A 51 6.40 -12.51 -0.24
N ASN A 52 7.07 -11.38 -0.01
CA ASN A 52 6.87 -10.63 1.22
C ASN A 52 5.53 -9.88 1.18
N THR A 53 5.05 -9.45 0.01
CA THR A 53 3.68 -8.93 -0.13
C THR A 53 2.63 -9.96 0.32
N LEU A 54 2.77 -11.22 -0.10
CA LEU A 54 1.88 -12.29 0.34
C LEU A 54 2.00 -12.59 1.83
N THR A 55 3.22 -12.58 2.35
CA THR A 55 3.47 -12.84 3.79
C THR A 55 2.89 -11.71 4.64
N LEU A 56 3.05 -10.47 4.22
CA LEU A 56 2.42 -9.29 4.84
C LEU A 56 0.90 -9.38 4.81
N LEU A 57 0.31 -9.81 3.69
CA LEU A 57 -1.13 -10.06 3.60
C LEU A 57 -1.58 -11.15 4.60
N VAL A 58 -0.81 -12.24 4.76
CA VAL A 58 -1.11 -13.27 5.76
C VAL A 58 -1.06 -12.70 7.18
N LEU A 59 -0.01 -11.94 7.52
CA LEU A 59 0.12 -11.31 8.83
C LEU A 59 -1.11 -10.46 9.15
N ALA A 60 -1.59 -9.67 8.17
CA ALA A 60 -2.77 -8.85 8.35
C ALA A 60 -4.07 -9.66 8.41
N LEU A 61 -4.28 -10.65 7.53
CA LEU A 61 -5.47 -11.52 7.58
C LEU A 61 -5.57 -12.35 8.87
N THR A 62 -4.44 -12.57 9.54
CA THR A 62 -4.35 -13.32 10.80
C THR A 62 -4.13 -12.41 12.01
N GLU A 63 -4.36 -11.09 11.84
CA GLU A 63 -4.33 -10.09 12.90
C GLU A 63 -3.04 -10.12 13.75
N HIS A 64 -1.88 -10.12 13.10
CA HIS A 64 -0.60 -9.96 13.81
C HIS A 64 -0.32 -8.49 14.15
N LYS A 65 0.60 -8.28 15.09
CA LYS A 65 1.22 -6.97 15.34
C LYS A 65 2.25 -6.71 14.23
N ILE A 66 2.04 -5.69 13.42
CA ILE A 66 2.84 -5.39 12.24
C ILE A 66 3.44 -4.00 12.40
N VAL A 67 4.77 -3.93 12.31
CA VAL A 67 5.53 -2.69 12.20
C VAL A 67 6.11 -2.59 10.81
N ILE A 68 5.71 -1.57 10.06
CA ILE A 68 6.27 -1.26 8.75
C ILE A 68 7.29 -0.15 8.95
N HIS A 69 8.52 -0.33 8.46
CA HIS A 69 9.54 0.68 8.68
C HIS A 69 10.45 0.88 7.47
N SER A 70 10.94 2.11 7.37
CA SER A 70 11.87 2.58 6.34
C SER A 70 12.49 3.90 6.78
N LEU A 71 13.60 4.30 6.17
CA LEU A 71 14.09 5.68 6.18
C LEU A 71 13.30 6.62 5.24
N ARG A 72 12.32 6.11 4.49
CA ARG A 72 11.48 6.85 3.53
C ARG A 72 10.01 6.87 3.98
N PRO A 73 9.55 7.91 4.72
CA PRO A 73 8.20 7.94 5.32
C PRO A 73 7.03 7.84 4.32
N ALA A 74 7.22 8.35 3.10
CA ALA A 74 6.22 8.27 2.04
C ALA A 74 5.94 6.82 1.61
N GLU A 75 6.98 5.97 1.57
CA GLU A 75 6.84 4.55 1.22
C GLU A 75 6.14 3.77 2.34
N ILE A 76 6.45 4.08 3.60
CA ILE A 76 5.77 3.48 4.76
C ILE A 76 4.26 3.70 4.65
N THR A 77 3.85 4.95 4.45
CA THR A 77 2.43 5.30 4.34
C THR A 77 1.80 4.63 3.10
N CYS A 78 2.50 4.64 1.96
CA CYS A 78 2.03 4.00 0.73
C CYS A 78 1.80 2.49 0.94
N VAL A 79 2.77 1.77 1.50
CA VAL A 79 2.68 0.34 1.75
C VAL A 79 1.58 0.01 2.77
N ALA A 80 1.45 0.82 3.82
CA ALA A 80 0.40 0.66 4.82
C ALA A 80 -1.01 0.81 4.22
N GLU A 81 -1.26 1.88 3.45
CA GLU A 81 -2.55 2.13 2.78
C GLU A 81 -2.85 1.06 1.72
N ALA A 82 -1.83 0.62 0.98
CA ALA A 82 -1.93 -0.47 0.03
C ALA A 82 -2.36 -1.78 0.72
N LEU A 83 -1.72 -2.14 1.84
CA LEU A 83 -2.07 -3.32 2.64
C LEU A 83 -3.53 -3.25 3.12
N ILE A 84 -3.95 -2.13 3.70
CA ILE A 84 -5.34 -1.95 4.17
C ILE A 84 -6.33 -2.11 3.02
N THR A 85 -6.00 -1.59 1.83
CA THR A 85 -6.87 -1.74 0.66
C THR A 85 -6.93 -3.19 0.17
N LEU A 86 -5.83 -3.95 0.25
CA LEU A 86 -5.79 -5.36 -0.13
C LEU A 86 -6.63 -6.25 0.79
N LEU A 87 -6.96 -5.82 2.01
CA LEU A 87 -7.79 -6.61 2.92
C LEU A 87 -9.24 -6.74 2.47
N PHE A 88 -9.71 -5.94 1.50
CA PHE A 88 -11.07 -6.02 0.99
C PHE A 88 -11.46 -7.46 0.60
N PRO A 89 -12.64 -7.96 1.01
CA PRO A 89 -13.76 -7.24 1.62
C PRO A 89 -13.67 -7.07 3.14
N PHE A 90 -12.65 -7.62 3.78
CA PHE A 90 -12.39 -7.39 5.20
C PHE A 90 -11.96 -5.95 5.43
N LYS A 91 -12.25 -5.46 6.64
CA LYS A 91 -11.81 -4.16 7.10
C LYS A 91 -10.95 -4.40 8.33
N TRP A 92 -9.73 -3.87 8.33
CA TRP A 92 -8.92 -3.85 9.53
C TRP A 92 -9.70 -3.16 10.67
N GLN A 93 -9.91 -3.85 11.78
CA GLN A 93 -10.66 -3.33 12.94
C GLN A 93 -9.75 -2.92 14.10
N CYS A 94 -8.47 -3.26 14.04
CA CYS A 94 -7.52 -3.00 15.09
C CYS A 94 -6.82 -1.64 14.92
N THR A 95 -5.88 -1.32 15.81
CA THR A 95 -5.13 -0.05 15.74
C THR A 95 -4.39 0.07 14.41
N TYR A 96 -4.52 1.22 13.76
CA TYR A 96 -3.86 1.56 12.50
C TYR A 96 -3.24 2.95 12.60
N VAL A 97 -1.91 3.03 12.48
CA VAL A 97 -1.15 4.28 12.49
C VAL A 97 -0.13 4.23 11.35
N PRO A 98 -0.44 4.72 10.13
CA PRO A 98 0.42 4.55 8.95
C PRO A 98 1.78 5.23 9.08
N LEU A 99 1.90 6.24 9.94
CA LEU A 99 3.17 6.85 10.31
C LEU A 99 3.08 7.37 11.75
N CYS A 100 3.83 6.77 12.64
CA CYS A 100 3.85 7.04 14.07
C CYS A 100 5.07 7.88 14.45
N PRO A 101 4.92 8.94 15.27
CA PRO A 101 6.04 9.70 15.81
C PRO A 101 6.98 8.81 16.64
N LEU A 102 8.28 9.11 16.61
CA LEU A 102 9.30 8.34 17.34
C LEU A 102 9.07 8.35 18.86
N GLU A 103 8.49 9.44 19.38
CA GLU A 103 8.19 9.61 20.80
C GLU A 103 7.09 8.67 21.30
N MET A 104 6.35 8.01 20.41
CA MET A 104 5.20 7.16 20.73
C MET A 104 5.51 5.66 20.66
N GLY A 105 6.74 5.25 21.01
CA GLY A 105 7.17 3.85 20.89
C GLY A 105 6.40 2.83 21.71
N TYR A 106 5.79 3.27 22.82
CA TYR A 106 4.91 2.45 23.64
C TYR A 106 3.70 1.88 22.86
N VAL A 107 3.37 2.41 21.67
CA VAL A 107 2.31 1.85 20.83
C VAL A 107 2.58 0.39 20.45
N MET A 108 3.86 -0.03 20.39
CA MET A 108 4.25 -1.40 20.07
C MET A 108 3.98 -2.38 21.22
N GLU A 109 3.83 -1.89 22.44
CA GLU A 109 3.51 -2.70 23.62
C GLU A 109 2.01 -3.02 23.75
N ALA A 110 1.18 -2.51 22.83
CA ALA A 110 -0.24 -2.78 22.84
C ALA A 110 -0.53 -4.29 22.87
N PRO A 111 -1.45 -4.77 23.73
CA PRO A 111 -1.76 -6.20 23.83
C PRO A 111 -2.57 -6.71 22.63
N CYS A 112 -3.19 -5.80 21.88
CA CYS A 112 -4.01 -6.11 20.72
C CYS A 112 -3.17 -6.04 19.42
N PRO A 113 -3.63 -6.67 18.32
CA PRO A 113 -3.05 -6.49 17.00
C PRO A 113 -2.99 -5.01 16.59
N PHE A 114 -2.03 -4.68 15.73
CA PHE A 114 -1.91 -3.33 15.17
C PHE A 114 -1.15 -3.36 13.84
N ILE A 115 -1.34 -2.32 13.04
CA ILE A 115 -0.47 -1.97 11.92
C ILE A 115 0.06 -0.57 12.20
N VAL A 116 1.37 -0.45 12.40
CA VAL A 116 2.04 0.82 12.71
C VAL A 116 3.20 1.04 11.75
N GLY A 117 3.29 2.21 11.16
CA GLY A 117 4.44 2.65 10.39
C GLY A 117 5.41 3.46 11.25
N VAL A 118 6.72 3.18 11.21
CA VAL A 118 7.74 3.97 11.94
C VAL A 118 8.96 4.24 11.07
N ASP A 119 9.63 5.36 11.31
CA ASP A 119 10.95 5.57 10.75
C ASP A 119 11.94 4.51 11.29
N SER A 120 12.82 3.96 10.44
CA SER A 120 13.79 2.94 10.86
C SER A 120 14.67 3.36 12.05
N ARG A 121 14.87 4.68 12.27
CA ARG A 121 15.57 5.22 13.47
C ARG A 121 14.87 4.89 14.79
N TYR A 122 13.62 4.44 14.75
CA TYR A 122 12.91 3.91 15.90
C TYR A 122 13.71 2.84 16.64
N PHE A 123 14.35 1.95 15.88
CA PHE A 123 15.11 0.81 16.40
C PHE A 123 16.45 1.21 17.04
N ASP A 124 16.86 2.48 16.90
CA ASP A 124 18.03 3.01 17.62
C ASP A 124 17.70 3.33 19.09
N ILE A 125 16.41 3.50 19.41
CA ILE A 125 15.91 3.97 20.71
C ILE A 125 15.14 2.85 21.43
N TYR A 126 14.38 2.04 20.69
CA TYR A 126 13.48 1.03 21.25
C TYR A 126 13.74 -0.34 20.66
N GLU A 127 13.56 -1.37 21.48
CA GLU A 127 13.56 -2.76 21.03
C GLU A 127 12.11 -3.22 20.79
N PRO A 128 11.78 -3.79 19.62
CA PRO A 128 10.43 -4.26 19.35
C PRO A 128 10.12 -5.52 20.17
N PRO A 129 8.90 -5.67 20.71
CA PRO A 129 8.48 -6.90 21.36
C PRO A 129 8.58 -8.11 20.42
N SER A 130 8.83 -9.30 20.98
CA SER A 130 9.14 -10.50 20.20
C SER A 130 8.00 -11.02 19.32
N ASP A 131 6.76 -10.65 19.65
CA ASP A 131 5.53 -11.00 18.92
C ASP A 131 5.18 -10.00 17.80
N VAL A 132 6.03 -8.99 17.58
CA VAL A 132 5.87 -7.99 16.52
C VAL A 132 6.59 -8.42 15.24
N ALA A 133 5.88 -8.34 14.12
CA ALA A 133 6.42 -8.52 12.78
C ALA A 133 7.00 -7.20 12.24
N CYS A 134 8.32 -7.13 12.14
CA CYS A 134 9.04 -5.99 11.60
C CYS A 134 9.24 -6.17 10.08
N VAL A 135 8.58 -5.32 9.30
CA VAL A 135 8.58 -5.28 7.84
C VAL A 135 9.51 -4.14 7.41
N ASN A 136 10.73 -4.49 7.01
CA ASN A 136 11.74 -3.55 6.55
C ASN A 136 11.61 -3.34 5.04
N LEU A 137 11.19 -2.14 4.62
CA LEU A 137 11.07 -1.78 3.21
C LEU A 137 12.44 -1.46 2.58
N ASP A 138 13.45 -1.10 3.37
CA ASP A 138 14.79 -0.76 2.86
C ASP A 138 15.59 -1.99 2.45
N THR A 139 15.35 -3.13 3.11
CA THR A 139 16.06 -4.39 2.85
C THR A 139 15.15 -5.49 2.32
N ASN A 140 13.87 -5.18 2.10
CA ASN A 140 12.86 -6.15 1.68
C ASN A 140 12.87 -7.43 2.55
N SER A 141 12.68 -7.24 3.86
CA SER A 141 12.71 -8.37 4.81
C SER A 141 11.60 -8.25 5.84
N ILE A 142 11.01 -9.39 6.19
CA ILE A 142 10.04 -9.51 7.28
C ILE A 142 10.70 -10.36 8.37
N THR A 143 10.79 -9.83 9.58
CA THR A 143 11.40 -10.49 10.73
C THR A 143 10.44 -10.55 11.91
N MET A 144 10.47 -11.65 12.65
CA MET A 144 9.76 -11.85 13.92
C MET A 144 10.69 -12.65 14.84
N MET A 145 10.80 -12.25 16.11
CA MET A 145 11.70 -12.93 17.05
C MET A 145 11.08 -14.20 17.62
N GLU A 146 9.76 -14.28 17.79
CA GLU A 146 9.10 -15.53 18.18
C GLU A 146 9.11 -16.56 17.04
N GLU A 147 9.66 -17.75 17.30
CA GLU A 147 9.60 -18.94 16.44
C GLU A 147 8.19 -19.58 16.38
N LYS A 148 7.12 -18.78 16.33
CA LYS A 148 5.78 -19.28 16.03
C LYS A 148 5.75 -19.75 14.57
N LYS A 149 6.04 -21.04 14.33
CA LYS A 149 5.93 -21.78 13.06
C LYS A 149 5.94 -20.86 11.83
N SER A 150 7.12 -20.39 11.40
CA SER A 150 7.38 -19.62 10.16
C SER A 150 6.10 -19.17 9.45
N ILE A 151 5.51 -18.06 9.88
CA ILE A 151 4.34 -17.47 9.22
C ILE A 151 4.70 -17.29 7.75
N SER A 152 3.96 -17.97 6.89
CA SER A 152 4.26 -18.07 5.48
C SER A 152 2.97 -17.97 4.71
N TRP A 153 3.02 -17.40 3.51
CA TRP A 153 1.91 -17.40 2.57
C TRP A 153 1.35 -18.80 2.28
N LYS A 154 2.11 -19.87 2.61
CA LYS A 154 1.67 -21.27 2.55
C LYS A 154 0.50 -21.60 3.49
N LEU A 155 0.18 -20.74 4.46
CA LEU A 155 -1.01 -20.86 5.31
C LEU A 155 -2.31 -20.60 4.53
N LEU A 156 -2.23 -19.90 3.39
CA LEU A 156 -3.39 -19.58 2.55
C LEU A 156 -3.88 -20.80 1.75
N PRO A 157 -5.16 -20.82 1.33
CA PRO A 157 -5.67 -21.87 0.46
C PRO A 157 -4.85 -22.01 -0.83
N LYS A 158 -4.32 -23.22 -1.08
CA LYS A 158 -3.25 -23.45 -2.08
C LYS A 158 -3.57 -22.94 -3.49
N LYS A 159 -4.78 -23.15 -3.98
CA LYS A 159 -5.18 -22.79 -5.35
C LYS A 159 -5.22 -21.26 -5.55
N PRO A 160 -6.03 -20.49 -4.78
CA PRO A 160 -6.06 -19.04 -4.93
C PRO A 160 -4.74 -18.37 -4.51
N ALA A 161 -4.01 -18.90 -3.52
CA ALA A 161 -2.70 -18.37 -3.15
C ALA A 161 -1.67 -18.46 -4.30
N LYS A 162 -1.65 -19.60 -5.03
CA LYS A 162 -0.81 -19.74 -6.23
C LYS A 162 -1.23 -18.78 -7.34
N LEU A 163 -2.52 -18.58 -7.55
CA LEU A 163 -3.03 -17.61 -8.52
C LEU A 163 -2.55 -16.20 -8.16
N LEU A 164 -2.80 -15.75 -6.93
CA LEU A 164 -2.36 -14.44 -6.46
C LEU A 164 -0.85 -14.27 -6.60
N LYS A 165 -0.06 -15.26 -6.17
CA LYS A 165 1.39 -15.27 -6.36
C LYS A 165 1.80 -15.09 -7.82
N SER A 166 1.18 -15.83 -8.74
CA SER A 166 1.48 -15.72 -10.17
C SER A 166 1.14 -14.33 -10.74
N THR A 167 0.03 -13.74 -10.29
CA THR A 167 -0.40 -12.39 -10.67
C THR A 167 0.61 -11.34 -10.17
N LEU A 168 1.00 -11.41 -8.90
CA LEU A 168 2.00 -10.52 -8.31
C LEU A 168 3.36 -10.66 -9.01
N GLN A 169 3.79 -11.89 -9.32
CA GLN A 169 5.03 -12.14 -10.05
C GLN A 169 5.01 -11.58 -11.48
N LYS A 170 3.89 -11.67 -12.18
CA LYS A 170 3.71 -11.08 -13.51
C LYS A 170 3.91 -9.56 -13.46
N TYR A 171 3.18 -8.88 -12.57
CA TYR A 171 3.23 -7.43 -12.49
C TYR A 171 4.55 -6.91 -11.87
N PHE A 172 5.17 -7.65 -10.97
CA PHE A 172 6.49 -7.32 -10.45
C PHE A 172 7.55 -7.29 -11.57
N LYS A 173 7.52 -8.25 -12.52
CA LYS A 173 8.40 -8.21 -13.69
C LYS A 173 8.12 -7.01 -14.58
N GLU A 174 6.85 -6.73 -14.83
CA GLU A 174 6.41 -5.59 -15.65
C GLU A 174 6.86 -4.23 -15.06
N VAL A 175 6.89 -4.10 -13.72
CA VAL A 175 7.43 -2.93 -13.03
C VAL A 175 8.94 -2.82 -13.19
N LYS A 176 9.69 -3.92 -13.02
CA LYS A 176 11.17 -3.90 -13.17
C LYS A 176 11.61 -3.61 -14.60
N GLU A 177 10.79 -3.96 -15.60
CA GLU A 177 11.06 -3.68 -17.02
C GLU A 177 10.71 -2.24 -17.44
N CYS A 178 9.93 -1.49 -16.64
CA CYS A 178 9.64 -0.06 -16.84
C CYS A 178 10.17 0.77 -15.66
N PRO A 179 11.48 1.10 -15.59
CA PRO A 179 12.04 1.92 -14.54
C PRO A 179 11.36 3.29 -14.46
N ARG A 180 11.21 3.83 -13.24
CA ARG A 180 10.82 5.22 -13.02
C ARG A 180 11.82 6.13 -13.75
N GLU A 181 11.35 6.94 -14.69
CA GLU A 181 12.15 8.05 -15.20
C GLU A 181 12.27 9.07 -14.07
N ASP A 182 13.41 9.03 -13.37
CA ASP A 182 13.75 10.07 -12.41
C ASP A 182 13.73 11.43 -13.12
N SER A 183 13.03 12.38 -12.53
CA SER A 183 12.79 13.70 -13.08
C SER A 183 14.12 14.43 -13.32
N ASN A 184 14.55 14.46 -14.58
CA ASN A 184 15.46 15.49 -15.07
C ASN A 184 15.25 15.73 -16.56
N GLY A 185 14.79 16.95 -16.90
CA GLY A 185 14.77 17.48 -18.25
C GLY A 185 13.36 17.68 -18.81
N GLY A 186 12.88 18.93 -18.78
CA GLY A 186 11.69 19.32 -19.51
C GLY A 186 11.90 19.22 -21.03
N THR A 187 10.84 18.85 -21.76
CA THR A 187 10.58 19.29 -23.14
C THR A 187 9.11 18.98 -23.53
N MET A 188 8.45 20.03 -24.01
CA MET A 188 7.26 20.15 -24.88
C MET A 188 6.21 19.02 -25.01
N MET A 189 4.95 19.45 -24.81
CA MET A 189 3.67 18.76 -25.02
C MET A 189 3.55 17.99 -26.34
N SER A 190 3.28 16.69 -26.23
CA SER A 190 2.45 15.94 -27.17
C SER A 190 0.98 16.04 -26.74
N LEU A 191 0.05 16.17 -27.70
CA LEU A 191 -1.40 16.30 -27.46
C LEU A 191 -2.09 14.98 -27.03
N GLN A 192 -1.32 13.94 -26.70
CA GLN A 192 -1.78 12.80 -25.92
C GLN A 192 -0.99 12.80 -24.63
N ASP A 193 -1.65 13.14 -23.52
CA ASP A 193 -1.02 13.31 -22.22
C ASP A 193 -0.45 11.95 -21.76
N PRO A 194 0.88 11.73 -21.78
CA PRO A 194 1.48 10.43 -21.47
C PRO A 194 1.12 9.98 -20.05
N ASP A 195 0.86 10.92 -19.14
CA ASP A 195 0.43 10.68 -17.77
C ASP A 195 -0.96 10.02 -17.66
N ILE A 196 -1.89 10.30 -18.59
CA ILE A 196 -3.20 9.65 -18.62
C ILE A 196 -3.05 8.16 -18.94
N SER A 197 -2.18 7.83 -19.90
CA SER A 197 -1.94 6.45 -20.33
C SER A 197 -1.27 5.61 -19.23
N ARG A 198 -0.31 6.20 -18.51
CA ARG A 198 0.38 5.59 -17.37
C ARG A 198 -0.59 5.35 -16.20
N THR A 199 -1.40 6.36 -15.88
CA THR A 199 -2.41 6.26 -14.81
C THR A 199 -3.44 5.16 -15.09
N GLU A 200 -3.93 5.05 -16.32
CA GLU A 200 -4.88 4.01 -16.72
C GLU A 200 -4.24 2.61 -16.68
N ARG A 201 -2.95 2.49 -17.03
CA ARG A 201 -2.20 1.23 -16.90
C ARG A 201 -2.06 0.82 -15.44
N HIS A 202 -1.62 1.72 -14.56
CA HIS A 202 -1.51 1.44 -13.12
C HIS A 202 -2.86 1.01 -12.53
N ARG A 203 -3.94 1.73 -12.88
CA ARG A 203 -5.31 1.37 -12.46
C ARG A 203 -5.72 -0.04 -12.88
N LYS A 204 -5.39 -0.47 -14.10
CA LYS A 204 -5.67 -1.83 -14.58
C LYS A 204 -4.89 -2.89 -13.78
N ILE A 205 -3.65 -2.60 -13.45
CA ILE A 205 -2.83 -3.50 -12.63
C ILE A 205 -3.43 -3.59 -11.23
N ASP A 206 -3.82 -2.45 -10.66
CA ASP A 206 -4.36 -2.42 -9.30
C ASP A 206 -5.65 -3.24 -9.19
N LEU A 207 -6.55 -3.07 -10.15
CA LEU A 207 -7.78 -3.86 -10.24
C LEU A 207 -7.51 -5.36 -10.40
N ALA A 208 -6.52 -5.74 -11.20
CA ALA A 208 -6.17 -7.15 -11.39
C ALA A 208 -5.61 -7.80 -10.12
N ILE A 209 -4.81 -7.05 -9.36
CA ILE A 209 -4.30 -7.50 -8.05
C ILE A 209 -5.47 -7.64 -7.06
N GLN A 210 -6.35 -6.64 -6.98
CA GLN A 210 -7.52 -6.68 -6.10
C GLN A 210 -8.47 -7.83 -6.44
N GLU A 211 -8.73 -8.10 -7.72
CA GLU A 211 -9.55 -9.23 -8.14
C GLU A 211 -8.92 -10.58 -7.72
N ALA A 212 -7.60 -10.71 -7.84
CA ALA A 212 -6.88 -11.90 -7.40
C ALA A 212 -6.95 -12.10 -5.87
N VAL A 213 -6.86 -11.01 -5.09
CA VAL A 213 -7.06 -11.08 -3.64
C VAL A 213 -8.50 -11.37 -3.29
N LEU A 214 -9.47 -10.80 -4.00
CA LEU A 214 -10.89 -11.10 -3.78
C LEU A 214 -11.18 -12.59 -3.96
N LYS A 215 -10.63 -13.23 -5.01
CA LYS A 215 -10.72 -14.69 -5.21
C LYS A 215 -10.10 -15.50 -4.08
N LEU A 216 -9.06 -14.98 -3.44
CA LEU A 216 -8.47 -15.59 -2.25
C LEU A 216 -9.43 -15.49 -1.06
N THR A 217 -9.94 -14.29 -0.77
CA THR A 217 -10.83 -14.06 0.38
C THR A 217 -12.16 -14.80 0.27
N THR A 218 -12.71 -15.01 -0.93
CA THR A 218 -13.94 -15.79 -1.13
C THR A 218 -13.73 -17.31 -0.99
N SER A 219 -12.47 -17.76 -0.95
CA SER A 219 -12.10 -19.17 -0.80
C SER A 219 -11.67 -19.54 0.63
N MET A 220 -11.64 -18.56 1.54
CA MET A 220 -11.34 -18.73 2.97
C MET A 220 -12.63 -18.97 3.75
#